data_AF-A0A2U1J2T4-F1
#
_entry.id   AF-A0A2U1J2T4-F1
#
_cell.length_a   1.000
_cell.length_b   1.000
_cell.length_c   1.000
_cell.angle_alpha   90.00
_cell.angle_beta   90.00
_cell.angle_gamma   90.00
#
_symmetry.space_group_name_H-M   'P 1'
#
loop_
_entity.id
_entity.type
_entity.pdbx_description
1 polymer ?
#
loop_
_entity_poly.entity_id
_entity_poly.type
_entity_poly.pdbx_seq_one_letter_code
_entity_poly.pdbx_strand_id
1 'polypeptide(L)'
;MSQYYELYRTSTLGFALTDSLDELIQAGHITPQLAIRVLIQFDKSIAEALTNRVRARATIKGSLKTYRFCDDVWTFIIKNPSFKFENETITAEKVKIVAWTQAKHQENPNQTNFSLQKELYNENLAIKPLEFVAPNSQSSKHPKKIMAHFEFTMTKTIKTGSNGSNRNYRTFPRQIGEMTQQYGIQEFHLTFSQGKWNSEKWGYPPTNTAGIGAEIRSIINGNLELRKKNWQGLINTLSGIFCASLNQADINNVIEISKRNTSLNKSNLLQNDTVNSENTTESKEFYGYLPRENVCTENLTPFIKQLPCQSRGGLSSLLNPHRLLDSYYYSISISFTSECLNESCDTKKWIYKQSVTSVIKNTSSNTNININDIFGRQLKTPCSIATTSKVHFITESNDVDFDFKNPEIQKRLYNNSLKIYELDLLKSKGIS
;
A
#
# COMPACT_ATOMS: atom_id res chain seq x y z
N MET A 1 -0.27 2.04 -24.43
CA MET A 1 -0.98 1.06 -23.56
C MET A 1 -2.09 0.44 -24.38
N SER A 2 -2.26 -0.89 -24.31
CA SER A 2 -3.34 -1.59 -25.04
C SER A 2 -4.70 -1.09 -24.57
N GLN A 3 -5.54 -0.68 -25.51
CA GLN A 3 -6.91 -0.23 -25.30
C GLN A 3 -7.86 -1.42 -24.99
N TYR A 4 -7.39 -2.65 -25.11
CA TYR A 4 -8.18 -3.88 -25.03
C TYR A 4 -7.68 -4.81 -23.93
N TYR A 5 -8.62 -5.48 -23.26
CA TYR A 5 -8.34 -6.34 -22.11
C TYR A 5 -7.78 -7.71 -22.51
N GLU A 6 -6.75 -8.17 -21.82
CA GLU A 6 -6.10 -9.47 -22.07
C GLU A 6 -6.88 -10.69 -21.49
N LEU A 7 -8.07 -10.46 -20.93
CA LEU A 7 -8.88 -11.48 -20.26
C LEU A 7 -9.13 -12.71 -21.14
N TYR A 8 -9.47 -12.46 -22.40
CA TYR A 8 -9.88 -13.51 -23.34
C TYR A 8 -8.74 -14.41 -23.80
N ARG A 9 -7.48 -14.08 -23.48
CA ARG A 9 -6.35 -14.97 -23.72
C ARG A 9 -6.42 -16.26 -22.89
N THR A 10 -7.14 -16.23 -21.77
CA THR A 10 -7.40 -17.41 -20.92
C THR A 10 -8.64 -18.23 -21.34
N SER A 11 -9.24 -17.89 -22.48
CA SER A 11 -10.30 -18.72 -23.08
C SER A 11 -9.68 -19.88 -23.85
N THR A 12 -10.47 -20.91 -24.18
CA THR A 12 -10.00 -22.03 -25.02
C THR A 12 -9.40 -21.55 -26.35
N LEU A 13 -10.01 -20.53 -26.97
CA LEU A 13 -9.49 -19.93 -28.21
C LEU A 13 -8.17 -19.19 -27.98
N GLY A 14 -8.06 -18.46 -26.85
CA GLY A 14 -6.84 -17.76 -26.48
C GLY A 14 -5.68 -18.68 -26.12
N PHE A 15 -5.96 -19.80 -25.44
CA PHE A 15 -4.98 -20.85 -25.16
C PHE A 15 -4.48 -21.48 -26.46
N ALA A 16 -5.39 -21.93 -27.33
CA ALA A 16 -5.00 -22.52 -28.62
C ALA A 16 -4.13 -21.58 -29.47
N LEU A 17 -4.44 -20.28 -29.48
CA LEU A 17 -3.61 -19.27 -30.15
C LEU A 17 -2.23 -19.13 -29.50
N THR A 18 -2.18 -19.08 -28.17
CA THR A 18 -0.91 -18.94 -27.43
C THR A 18 -0.01 -20.16 -27.67
N ASP A 19 -0.58 -21.37 -27.58
CA ASP A 19 0.14 -22.62 -27.85
C ASP A 19 0.68 -22.67 -29.28
N SER A 20 -0.14 -22.28 -30.27
CA SER A 20 0.29 -22.20 -31.67
C SER A 20 1.42 -21.18 -31.89
N LEU A 21 1.36 -20.03 -31.20
CA LEU A 21 2.41 -19.02 -31.27
C LEU A 21 3.71 -19.52 -30.62
N ASP A 22 3.61 -20.24 -29.50
CA ASP A 22 4.77 -20.82 -28.82
C ASP A 22 5.45 -21.89 -29.68
N GLU A 23 4.69 -22.75 -30.37
CA GLU A 23 5.25 -23.70 -31.35
C GLU A 23 6.01 -22.99 -32.48
N LEU A 24 5.46 -21.92 -33.04
CA LEU A 24 6.11 -21.13 -34.09
C LEU A 24 7.37 -20.40 -33.60
N ILE A 25 7.41 -19.99 -32.33
CA ILE A 25 8.60 -19.41 -31.69
C ILE A 25 9.67 -20.50 -31.51
N GLN A 26 9.30 -21.67 -30.99
CA GLN A 26 10.22 -22.79 -30.76
C GLN A 26 10.83 -23.31 -32.06
N ALA A 27 10.05 -23.33 -33.14
CA ALA A 27 10.53 -23.67 -34.48
C ALA A 27 11.36 -22.55 -35.15
N GLY A 28 11.47 -21.37 -34.52
CA GLY A 28 12.23 -20.23 -35.04
C GLY A 28 11.57 -19.51 -36.23
N HIS A 29 10.30 -19.79 -36.52
CA HIS A 29 9.57 -19.17 -37.62
C HIS A 29 9.14 -17.74 -37.32
N ILE A 30 8.89 -17.41 -36.05
CA ILE A 30 8.54 -16.05 -35.61
C ILE A 30 9.33 -15.65 -34.37
N THR A 31 9.47 -14.34 -34.16
CA THR A 31 10.10 -13.80 -32.95
C THR A 31 9.08 -13.66 -31.82
N PRO A 32 9.52 -13.73 -30.54
CA PRO A 32 8.64 -13.48 -29.40
C PRO A 32 7.96 -12.10 -29.45
N GLN A 33 8.66 -11.08 -29.98
CA GLN A 33 8.09 -9.73 -30.14
C GLN A 33 6.92 -9.71 -31.14
N LEU A 34 6.99 -10.53 -32.20
CA LEU A 34 5.91 -10.65 -33.18
C LEU A 34 4.70 -11.37 -32.57
N ALA A 35 4.91 -12.43 -31.80
CA ALA A 35 3.84 -13.14 -31.10
C ALA A 35 3.07 -12.22 -30.12
N ILE A 36 3.77 -11.35 -29.39
CA ILE A 36 3.12 -10.33 -28.54
C ILE A 36 2.22 -9.40 -29.36
N ARG A 37 2.64 -8.99 -30.57
CA ARG A 37 1.80 -8.16 -31.45
C ARG A 37 0.56 -8.90 -31.94
N VAL A 38 0.67 -10.20 -32.23
CA VAL A 38 -0.48 -11.04 -32.60
C VAL A 38 -1.47 -11.13 -31.44
N LEU A 39 -1.00 -11.32 -30.20
CA LEU A 39 -1.86 -11.34 -29.02
C LEU A 39 -2.57 -10.01 -28.76
N ILE A 40 -1.89 -8.88 -28.97
CA ILE A 40 -2.53 -7.55 -28.88
C ILE A 40 -3.63 -7.40 -29.95
N GLN A 41 -3.39 -7.87 -31.17
CA GLN A 41 -4.40 -7.84 -32.24
C GLN A 41 -5.57 -8.80 -31.95
N PHE A 42 -5.30 -9.94 -31.32
CA PHE A 42 -6.32 -10.87 -30.85
C PHE A 42 -7.24 -10.20 -29.82
N ASP A 43 -6.69 -9.51 -28.82
CA ASP A 43 -7.48 -8.81 -27.79
C ASP A 43 -8.47 -7.81 -28.40
N LYS A 44 -8.02 -7.07 -29.42
CA LYS A 44 -8.88 -6.15 -30.18
C LYS A 44 -9.99 -6.90 -30.92
N SER A 45 -9.61 -7.93 -31.67
CA SER A 45 -10.52 -8.65 -32.57
C SER A 45 -11.62 -9.38 -31.80
N ILE A 46 -11.30 -9.99 -30.65
CA ILE A 46 -12.29 -10.71 -29.84
C ILE A 46 -13.27 -9.75 -29.16
N ALA A 47 -12.80 -8.60 -28.66
CA ALA A 47 -13.65 -7.60 -28.03
C ALA A 47 -14.67 -7.00 -29.03
N GLU A 48 -14.21 -6.67 -30.24
CA GLU A 48 -15.06 -6.20 -31.33
C GLU A 48 -16.06 -7.28 -31.79
N ALA A 49 -15.64 -8.54 -31.90
CA ALA A 49 -16.53 -9.63 -32.27
C ALA A 49 -17.63 -9.87 -31.22
N LEU A 50 -17.28 -9.88 -29.93
CA LEU A 50 -18.25 -10.05 -28.84
C LEU A 50 -19.24 -8.89 -28.76
N THR A 51 -18.79 -7.65 -28.99
CA THR A 51 -19.65 -6.46 -28.92
C THR A 51 -20.57 -6.35 -30.14
N ASN A 52 -20.07 -6.62 -31.34
CA ASN A 52 -20.80 -6.33 -32.58
C ASN A 52 -21.55 -7.54 -33.15
N ARG A 53 -21.16 -8.78 -32.83
CA ARG A 53 -21.72 -10.00 -33.46
C ARG A 53 -22.56 -10.86 -32.52
N VAL A 54 -22.30 -10.85 -31.21
CA VAL A 54 -23.00 -11.72 -30.26
C VAL A 54 -24.24 -11.02 -29.70
N ARG A 55 -25.42 -11.62 -29.92
CA ARG A 55 -26.72 -11.10 -29.41
C ARG A 55 -27.38 -12.01 -28.37
N ALA A 56 -26.89 -13.24 -28.23
CA ALA A 56 -27.42 -14.23 -27.31
C ALA A 56 -27.37 -13.72 -25.86
N ARG A 57 -28.42 -14.02 -25.08
CA ARG A 57 -28.53 -13.66 -23.67
C ARG A 57 -28.70 -14.90 -22.81
N ALA A 58 -28.10 -14.86 -21.63
CA ALA A 58 -28.21 -15.93 -20.64
C ALA A 58 -28.57 -15.35 -19.27
N THR A 59 -29.42 -16.05 -18.52
CA THR A 59 -29.71 -15.74 -17.11
C THR A 59 -29.06 -16.77 -16.23
N ILE A 60 -28.34 -16.34 -15.21
CA ILE A 60 -27.62 -17.23 -14.30
C ILE A 60 -28.27 -17.16 -12.92
N LYS A 61 -28.62 -18.32 -12.34
CA LYS A 61 -29.08 -18.47 -10.95
C LYS A 61 -28.20 -19.47 -10.23
N GLY A 62 -27.90 -19.26 -8.96
CA GLY A 62 -27.11 -20.21 -8.17
C GLY A 62 -26.73 -19.65 -6.80
N SER A 63 -26.08 -20.47 -5.98
CA SER A 63 -25.63 -20.06 -4.66
C SER A 63 -24.24 -19.43 -4.73
N LEU A 64 -24.12 -18.14 -4.39
CA LEU A 64 -22.82 -17.47 -4.37
C LEU A 64 -21.96 -18.02 -3.23
N LYS A 65 -20.83 -18.65 -3.55
CA LYS A 65 -19.85 -19.15 -2.56
C LYS A 65 -18.94 -18.03 -2.07
N THR A 66 -18.37 -17.27 -3.00
CA THR A 66 -17.45 -16.17 -2.68
C THR A 66 -17.36 -15.19 -3.86
N TYR A 67 -16.97 -13.96 -3.59
CA TYR A 67 -16.72 -12.93 -4.58
C TYR A 67 -15.52 -12.06 -4.21
N ARG A 68 -14.89 -11.46 -5.21
CA ARG A 68 -13.73 -10.57 -5.08
C ARG A 68 -13.81 -9.48 -6.15
N PHE A 69 -13.49 -8.25 -5.78
CA PHE A 69 -13.30 -7.14 -6.71
C PHE A 69 -11.91 -6.54 -6.49
N CYS A 70 -11.10 -6.44 -7.54
CA CYS A 70 -9.71 -5.96 -7.51
C CYS A 70 -9.32 -5.55 -8.94
N ASP A 71 -8.62 -4.44 -9.12
CA ASP A 71 -8.15 -3.95 -10.43
C ASP A 71 -9.27 -3.79 -11.48
N ASP A 72 -10.44 -3.28 -11.06
CA ASP A 72 -11.66 -3.17 -11.89
C ASP A 72 -12.21 -4.51 -12.41
N VAL A 73 -11.74 -5.63 -11.84
CA VAL A 73 -12.17 -7.00 -12.15
C VAL A 73 -12.97 -7.61 -11.01
N TRP A 74 -14.23 -7.94 -11.29
CA TRP A 74 -15.04 -8.83 -10.47
C TRP A 74 -14.70 -10.29 -10.71
N THR A 75 -14.63 -11.07 -9.65
CA THR A 75 -14.53 -12.53 -9.68
C THR A 75 -15.58 -13.12 -8.75
N PHE A 76 -16.47 -13.96 -9.26
CA PHE A 76 -17.49 -14.67 -8.49
C PHE A 76 -17.25 -16.17 -8.58
N ILE A 77 -17.49 -16.90 -7.49
CA ILE A 77 -17.56 -18.36 -7.48
C ILE A 77 -18.97 -18.75 -7.05
N ILE A 78 -19.73 -19.39 -7.93
CA ILE A 78 -21.11 -19.78 -7.72
C ILE A 78 -21.19 -21.31 -7.68
N LYS A 79 -21.88 -21.87 -6.69
CA LYS A 79 -22.20 -23.29 -6.54
C LYS A 79 -23.59 -23.60 -7.08
N ASN A 80 -23.72 -24.78 -7.67
CA ASN A 80 -24.94 -25.26 -8.32
C ASN A 80 -25.58 -24.22 -9.25
N PRO A 81 -24.82 -23.57 -10.15
CA PRO A 81 -25.40 -22.63 -11.10
C PRO A 81 -26.32 -23.33 -12.10
N SER A 82 -27.42 -22.65 -12.44
CA SER A 82 -28.30 -22.92 -13.57
C SER A 82 -28.24 -21.73 -14.54
N PHE A 83 -27.78 -22.00 -15.76
CA PHE A 83 -27.71 -21.06 -16.86
C PHE A 83 -28.90 -21.30 -17.77
N LYS A 84 -29.81 -20.33 -17.84
CA LYS A 84 -30.96 -20.36 -18.75
C LYS A 84 -30.65 -19.52 -19.98
N PHE A 85 -30.51 -20.18 -21.11
CA PHE A 85 -30.46 -19.58 -22.45
C PHE A 85 -31.87 -19.58 -23.05
N GLU A 86 -32.04 -19.03 -24.26
CA GLU A 86 -33.35 -18.96 -24.91
C GLU A 86 -33.98 -20.35 -25.13
N ASN A 87 -33.17 -21.35 -25.51
CA ASN A 87 -33.65 -22.68 -25.91
C ASN A 87 -33.15 -23.82 -25.01
N GLU A 88 -32.30 -23.54 -24.02
CA GLU A 88 -31.69 -24.58 -23.19
C GLU A 88 -31.39 -24.10 -21.77
N THR A 89 -31.34 -25.05 -20.84
CA THR A 89 -30.88 -24.80 -19.47
C THR A 89 -29.70 -25.72 -19.18
N ILE A 90 -28.58 -25.12 -18.81
CA ILE A 90 -27.33 -25.83 -18.50
C ILE A 90 -27.09 -25.72 -16.99
N THR A 91 -26.72 -26.82 -16.35
CA THR A 91 -26.36 -26.85 -14.93
C THR A 91 -24.92 -27.29 -14.74
N ALA A 92 -24.28 -26.81 -13.68
CA ALA A 92 -22.96 -27.28 -13.27
C ALA A 92 -22.87 -27.34 -11.74
N GLU A 93 -21.86 -28.03 -11.21
CA GLU A 93 -21.59 -28.04 -9.77
C GLU A 93 -21.03 -26.70 -9.27
N LYS A 94 -20.20 -26.05 -10.10
CA LYS A 94 -19.49 -24.81 -9.75
C LYS A 94 -19.11 -24.03 -10.99
N VAL A 95 -19.23 -22.71 -10.95
CA VAL A 95 -18.68 -21.78 -11.96
C VAL A 95 -17.85 -20.69 -11.32
N LYS A 96 -16.79 -20.26 -12.03
CA LYS A 96 -16.04 -19.03 -11.75
C LYS A 96 -16.35 -18.00 -12.83
N ILE A 97 -16.93 -16.86 -12.44
CA ILE A 97 -17.20 -15.74 -13.35
C ILE A 97 -16.14 -14.68 -13.12
N VAL A 98 -15.48 -14.22 -14.18
CA VAL A 98 -14.54 -13.08 -14.14
C VAL A 98 -15.08 -12.00 -15.06
N ALA A 99 -15.37 -10.82 -14.53
CA ALA A 99 -16.02 -9.73 -15.25
C ALA A 99 -15.26 -8.42 -15.03
N TRP A 100 -14.94 -7.70 -16.10
CA TRP A 100 -14.29 -6.39 -16.03
C TRP A 100 -15.33 -5.28 -16.07
N THR A 101 -15.06 -4.19 -15.37
CA THR A 101 -15.92 -3.00 -15.41
C THR A 101 -15.65 -2.25 -16.70
N GLN A 102 -16.62 -2.22 -17.62
CA GLN A 102 -16.53 -1.40 -18.82
C GLN A 102 -16.76 0.06 -18.41
N ALA A 103 -15.70 0.87 -18.44
CA ALA A 103 -15.87 2.31 -18.28
C ALA A 103 -16.68 2.82 -19.48
N LYS A 104 -17.90 3.32 -19.25
CA LYS A 104 -18.65 4.04 -20.27
C LYS A 104 -17.86 5.32 -20.58
N HIS A 105 -17.21 5.37 -21.73
CA HIS A 105 -16.84 6.64 -22.34
C HIS A 105 -18.14 7.34 -22.77
N GLN A 106 -18.70 8.14 -21.86
CA GLN A 106 -19.63 9.21 -22.19
C GLN A 106 -18.99 10.51 -21.71
N GLU A 107 -18.26 11.16 -22.61
CA GLU A 107 -17.94 12.57 -22.47
C GLU A 107 -19.23 13.37 -22.62
N ASN A 108 -19.72 13.95 -21.52
CA ASN A 108 -20.73 15.01 -21.54
C ASN A 108 -20.15 16.19 -20.72
N PRO A 109 -19.73 17.30 -21.36
CA PRO A 109 -18.96 18.36 -20.69
C PRO A 109 -19.72 19.20 -19.64
N ASN A 110 -21.03 19.00 -19.45
CA ASN A 110 -21.87 19.93 -18.67
C ASN A 110 -22.61 19.30 -17.47
N GLN A 111 -22.02 18.29 -16.82
CA GLN A 111 -22.43 17.91 -15.46
C GLN A 111 -21.23 17.96 -14.51
N THR A 112 -20.96 19.15 -14.00
CA THR A 112 -20.16 19.32 -12.80
C THR A 112 -20.93 18.82 -11.58
N ASN A 113 -20.25 17.99 -10.77
CA ASN A 113 -20.57 17.58 -9.40
C ASN A 113 -21.49 16.36 -9.19
N PHE A 114 -20.98 15.17 -9.54
CA PHE A 114 -21.09 14.01 -8.64
C PHE A 114 -19.74 13.86 -7.93
N SER A 115 -19.66 14.25 -6.65
CA SER A 115 -18.43 14.17 -5.85
C SER A 115 -18.09 12.71 -5.55
N LEU A 116 -17.40 12.08 -6.50
CA LEU A 116 -16.80 10.76 -6.37
C LEU A 116 -15.89 10.73 -5.13
N GLN A 117 -16.20 9.82 -4.21
CA GLN A 117 -15.43 9.48 -3.02
C GLN A 117 -13.94 9.35 -3.40
N LYS A 118 -13.13 10.30 -2.92
CA LYS A 118 -11.72 10.43 -3.30
C LYS A 118 -10.88 9.47 -2.46
N GLU A 119 -10.79 8.20 -2.87
CA GLU A 119 -9.72 7.33 -2.38
C GLU A 119 -8.39 7.85 -2.94
N LEU A 120 -7.39 8.02 -2.07
CA LEU A 120 -6.06 8.51 -2.44
C LEU A 120 -5.02 7.49 -2.07
N TYR A 121 -3.95 7.43 -2.87
CA TYR A 121 -2.80 6.59 -2.62
C TYR A 121 -1.53 7.39 -2.89
N ASN A 122 -0.75 7.64 -1.84
CA ASN A 122 0.51 8.38 -1.92
C ASN A 122 1.65 7.43 -1.54
N GLU A 123 2.72 7.45 -2.32
CA GLU A 123 3.95 6.73 -2.02
C GLU A 123 5.13 7.71 -1.95
N ASN A 124 5.90 7.61 -0.87
CA ASN A 124 7.07 8.45 -0.62
C ASN A 124 8.26 7.57 -0.21
N LEU A 125 9.45 7.90 -0.71
CA LEU A 125 10.72 7.32 -0.29
C LEU A 125 11.65 8.44 0.12
N ALA A 126 12.07 8.47 1.38
CA ALA A 126 13.12 9.34 1.86
C ALA A 126 14.44 8.56 1.99
N ILE A 127 15.51 9.12 1.44
CA ILE A 127 16.87 8.59 1.53
C ILE A 127 17.74 9.65 2.21
N LYS A 128 18.40 9.28 3.32
CA LYS A 128 19.30 10.17 4.06
C LYS A 128 20.62 9.45 4.38
N PRO A 129 21.78 9.96 3.93
CA PRO A 129 23.08 9.52 4.44
C PRO A 129 23.21 9.89 5.93
N LEU A 130 23.69 8.95 6.76
CA LEU A 130 23.74 9.15 8.22
C LEU A 130 25.17 9.27 8.77
N GLU A 131 26.01 8.27 8.51
CA GLU A 131 27.39 8.24 9.01
C GLU A 131 28.37 8.30 7.84
N PHE A 132 29.44 9.08 7.97
CA PHE A 132 30.48 9.26 6.95
C PHE A 132 31.82 8.69 7.41
N VAL A 133 32.59 8.10 6.49
CA VAL A 133 33.97 7.71 6.77
C VAL A 133 34.89 8.89 6.48
N ALA A 134 35.75 9.24 7.43
CA ALA A 134 36.81 10.22 7.19
C ALA A 134 37.83 9.63 6.20
N PRO A 135 38.27 10.38 5.19
CA PRO A 135 39.19 9.85 4.21
C PRO A 135 40.57 9.60 4.83
N ASN A 136 41.10 8.40 4.61
CA ASN A 136 42.53 8.19 4.71
C ASN A 136 43.15 8.86 3.47
N SER A 137 43.65 10.09 3.63
CA SER A 137 44.45 10.80 2.64
C SER A 137 43.73 11.07 1.29
N GLN A 138 43.10 12.24 1.16
CA GLN A 138 42.69 12.87 -0.12
C GLN A 138 41.55 12.25 -0.97
N SER A 139 40.62 11.49 -0.38
CA SER A 139 39.34 11.14 -1.07
C SER A 139 38.14 11.81 -0.41
N SER A 140 37.05 12.01 -1.15
CA SER A 140 35.81 12.61 -0.65
C SER A 140 35.12 11.73 0.41
N LYS A 141 34.44 12.34 1.40
CA LYS A 141 33.71 11.61 2.45
C LYS A 141 32.54 10.84 1.83
N HIS A 142 32.62 9.51 1.80
CA HIS A 142 31.52 8.65 1.37
C HIS A 142 30.68 8.19 2.58
N PRO A 143 29.36 8.01 2.41
CA PRO A 143 28.51 7.57 3.49
C PRO A 143 28.71 6.08 3.75
N LYS A 144 28.85 5.71 5.03
CA LYS A 144 28.94 4.33 5.52
C LYS A 144 27.56 3.72 5.76
N LYS A 145 26.60 4.54 6.18
CA LYS A 145 25.22 4.13 6.49
C LYS A 145 24.24 5.06 5.83
N ILE A 146 23.19 4.48 5.27
CA ILE A 146 22.14 5.20 4.57
C ILE A 146 20.81 4.79 5.19
N MET A 147 20.02 5.77 5.62
CA MET A 147 18.64 5.55 5.99
C MET A 147 17.76 5.59 4.75
N ALA A 148 16.88 4.60 4.63
CA ALA A 148 15.78 4.57 3.69
C ALA A 148 14.47 4.45 4.46
N HIS A 149 13.53 5.35 4.20
CA HIS A 149 12.20 5.35 4.78
C HIS A 149 11.15 5.39 3.67
N PHE A 150 10.41 4.29 3.54
CA PHE A 150 9.24 4.19 2.68
C PHE A 150 8.00 4.54 3.49
N GLU A 151 7.14 5.41 2.97
CA GLU A 151 5.82 5.68 3.52
C GLU A 151 4.78 5.55 2.39
N PHE A 152 3.79 4.69 2.63
CA PHE A 152 2.64 4.52 1.77
C PHE A 152 1.39 4.93 2.54
N THR A 153 0.67 5.93 2.04
CA THR A 153 -0.55 6.45 2.69
C THR A 153 -1.75 6.23 1.79
N MET A 154 -2.75 5.53 2.30
CA MET A 154 -4.04 5.33 1.65
C MET A 154 -5.11 6.05 2.45
N THR A 155 -6.01 6.76 1.76
CA THR A 155 -7.15 7.40 2.42
C THR A 155 -8.46 7.03 1.75
N LYS A 156 -9.52 6.93 2.55
CA LYS A 156 -10.87 6.63 2.08
C LYS A 156 -11.90 7.39 2.90
N THR A 157 -12.87 8.00 2.24
CA THR A 157 -14.00 8.66 2.92
C THR A 157 -15.19 7.69 3.03
N ILE A 158 -15.73 7.56 4.23
CA ILE A 158 -16.83 6.67 4.59
C ILE A 158 -17.99 7.49 5.11
N LYS A 159 -19.21 7.21 4.64
CA LYS A 159 -20.46 7.82 5.14
C LYS A 159 -21.16 6.87 6.10
N THR A 160 -21.30 7.25 7.36
CA THR A 160 -22.03 6.50 8.38
C THR A 160 -23.49 6.35 7.93
N GLY A 161 -24.01 5.11 7.84
CA GLY A 161 -25.41 4.82 7.46
C GLY A 161 -25.68 4.45 5.99
N SER A 162 -24.71 4.52 5.07
CA SER A 162 -24.90 4.06 3.69
C SER A 162 -24.51 2.58 3.51
N ASN A 163 -25.51 1.69 3.42
CA ASN A 163 -25.31 0.23 3.41
C ASN A 163 -24.56 -0.32 2.18
N GLY A 164 -24.45 0.46 1.09
CA GLY A 164 -23.83 0.01 -0.17
C GLY A 164 -22.51 0.69 -0.54
N SER A 165 -22.35 1.99 -0.31
CA SER A 165 -21.21 2.76 -0.88
C SER A 165 -19.87 2.52 -0.17
N ASN A 166 -19.91 2.06 1.08
CA ASN A 166 -18.72 1.90 1.91
C ASN A 166 -17.93 0.59 1.64
N ARG A 167 -18.50 -0.34 0.85
CA ARG A 167 -17.93 -1.68 0.60
C ARG A 167 -17.00 -1.77 -0.62
N ASN A 168 -16.90 -0.70 -1.42
CA ASN A 168 -16.00 -0.64 -2.56
C ASN A 168 -14.61 -0.22 -2.10
N TYR A 169 -13.57 -1.00 -2.40
CA TYR A 169 -12.18 -0.70 -2.05
C TYR A 169 -11.38 -0.61 -3.35
N ARG A 170 -10.78 0.54 -3.65
CA ARG A 170 -9.97 0.75 -4.87
C ARG A 170 -8.48 0.75 -4.55
N THR A 171 -8.02 1.61 -3.64
CA THR A 171 -6.63 1.67 -3.17
C THR A 171 -6.49 1.25 -1.72
N PHE A 172 -7.57 1.31 -0.94
CA PHE A 172 -7.54 0.93 0.48
C PHE A 172 -7.62 -0.60 0.66
N PRO A 173 -6.83 -1.25 1.53
CA PRO A 173 -6.83 -2.71 1.66
C PRO A 173 -8.12 -3.20 2.31
N ARG A 174 -8.88 -4.02 1.57
CA ARG A 174 -10.18 -4.54 2.01
C ARG A 174 -10.13 -5.23 3.37
N GLN A 175 -9.14 -6.10 3.59
CA GLN A 175 -8.99 -6.86 4.85
C GLN A 175 -8.88 -5.92 6.07
N ILE A 176 -8.13 -4.82 5.93
CA ILE A 176 -7.99 -3.82 6.99
C ILE A 176 -9.31 -3.09 7.19
N GLY A 177 -9.97 -2.66 6.11
CA GLY A 177 -11.22 -1.92 6.22
C GLY A 177 -12.39 -2.72 6.77
N GLU A 178 -12.49 -4.01 6.44
CA GLU A 178 -13.51 -4.90 7.00
C GLU A 178 -13.24 -5.17 8.49
N MET A 179 -11.98 -5.44 8.85
CA MET A 179 -11.56 -5.68 10.23
C MET A 179 -11.82 -4.46 11.13
N THR A 180 -11.47 -3.25 10.69
CA THR A 180 -11.66 -2.03 11.49
C THR A 180 -13.13 -1.71 11.71
N GLN A 181 -14.00 -1.96 10.71
CA GLN A 181 -15.45 -1.85 10.88
C GLN A 181 -16.01 -2.90 11.82
N GLN A 182 -15.63 -4.17 11.62
CA GLN A 182 -16.14 -5.31 12.38
C GLN A 182 -15.86 -5.16 13.87
N TYR A 183 -14.66 -4.70 14.25
CA TYR A 183 -14.23 -4.57 15.63
C TYR A 183 -14.32 -3.13 16.17
N GLY A 184 -14.94 -2.20 15.43
CA GLY A 184 -15.14 -0.82 15.90
C GLY A 184 -13.84 -0.10 16.27
N ILE A 185 -12.77 -0.35 15.51
CA ILE A 185 -11.44 0.19 15.77
C ILE A 185 -11.39 1.66 15.35
N GLN A 186 -11.00 2.54 16.28
CA GLN A 186 -10.78 3.95 15.99
C GLN A 186 -9.35 4.21 15.51
N GLU A 187 -8.39 3.60 16.19
CA GLU A 187 -6.98 3.69 15.86
C GLU A 187 -6.32 2.34 16.12
N PHE A 188 -5.38 1.94 15.28
CA PHE A 188 -4.41 0.92 15.66
C PHE A 188 -3.05 1.22 15.07
N HIS A 189 -2.01 0.77 15.76
CA HIS A 189 -0.63 0.82 15.32
C HIS A 189 0.01 -0.53 15.57
N LEU A 190 0.66 -1.11 14.57
CA LEU A 190 1.43 -2.33 14.71
C LEU A 190 2.81 -2.08 14.11
N THR A 191 3.86 -2.40 14.86
CA THR A 191 5.25 -2.27 14.40
C THR A 191 6.03 -3.52 14.74
N PHE A 192 6.80 -4.01 13.78
CA PHE A 192 7.84 -4.99 14.01
C PHE A 192 9.19 -4.33 13.78
N SER A 193 10.10 -4.44 14.74
CA SER A 193 11.43 -3.84 14.62
C SER A 193 12.55 -4.76 15.08
N GLN A 194 13.68 -4.61 14.40
CA GLN A 194 14.93 -5.29 14.67
C GLN A 194 16.06 -4.27 14.72
N GLY A 195 16.98 -4.46 15.66
CA GLY A 195 18.07 -3.52 15.92
C GLY A 195 17.61 -2.33 16.77
N LYS A 196 18.56 -1.44 17.08
CA LYS A 196 18.33 -0.25 17.90
C LYS A 196 18.60 1.00 17.08
N TRP A 197 17.63 1.92 17.07
CA TRP A 197 17.84 3.25 16.51
C TRP A 197 18.86 4.02 17.35
N ASN A 198 19.92 4.54 16.72
CA ASN A 198 20.92 5.36 17.39
C ASN A 198 20.55 6.85 17.27
N SER A 199 19.75 7.35 18.21
CA SER A 199 19.28 8.75 18.17
C SER A 199 20.40 9.79 18.27
N GLU A 200 21.51 9.47 18.95
CA GLU A 200 22.65 10.38 19.11
C GLU A 200 23.35 10.63 17.76
N LYS A 201 23.50 9.59 16.95
CA LYS A 201 24.20 9.68 15.65
C LYS A 201 23.28 9.96 14.48
N TRP A 202 22.05 9.45 14.51
CA TRP A 202 21.13 9.48 13.37
C TRP A 202 20.02 10.53 13.53
N GLY A 203 19.93 11.16 14.70
CA GLY A 203 18.87 12.09 15.04
C GLY A 203 17.56 11.37 15.33
N TYR A 204 16.44 12.10 15.21
CA TYR A 204 15.13 11.52 15.44
C TYR A 204 14.71 10.58 14.30
N PRO A 205 14.09 9.43 14.63
CA PRO A 205 13.58 8.50 13.63
C PRO A 205 12.39 9.12 12.86
N PRO A 206 12.16 8.72 11.60
CA PRO A 206 11.04 9.22 10.80
C PRO A 206 9.66 8.87 11.39
N THR A 207 9.57 7.75 12.09
CA THR A 207 8.38 7.25 12.77
C THR A 207 8.70 6.92 14.21
N ASN A 208 7.68 6.77 15.05
CA ASN A 208 7.87 6.26 16.41
C ASN A 208 8.63 4.93 16.35
N THR A 209 9.79 4.87 17.01
CA THR A 209 10.56 3.64 17.13
C THR A 209 9.92 2.73 18.16
N ALA A 210 9.57 1.53 17.74
CA ALA A 210 9.24 0.45 18.67
C ALA A 210 10.52 -0.21 19.20
N GLY A 211 10.37 -0.94 20.32
CA GLY A 211 11.41 -1.82 20.84
C GLY A 211 11.72 -2.99 19.88
N ILE A 212 12.71 -3.81 20.21
CA ILE A 212 12.97 -5.02 19.42
C ILE A 212 11.81 -6.00 19.62
N GLY A 213 11.28 -6.53 18.53
CA GLY A 213 10.13 -7.43 18.54
C GLY A 213 8.91 -6.78 17.88
N ALA A 214 7.71 -7.14 18.35
CA ALA A 214 6.46 -6.56 17.89
C ALA A 214 5.81 -5.68 18.96
N GLU A 215 5.22 -4.58 18.54
CA GLU A 215 4.48 -3.66 19.39
C GLU A 215 3.13 -3.34 18.74
N ILE A 216 2.06 -3.46 19.50
CA ILE A 216 0.70 -3.22 19.03
C ILE A 216 -0.04 -2.29 19.99
N ARG A 217 -0.72 -1.29 19.43
CA ARG A 217 -1.55 -0.34 20.16
C ARG A 217 -2.90 -0.21 19.47
N SER A 218 -3.99 -0.06 20.22
CA SER A 218 -5.28 0.23 19.61
C SER A 218 -6.23 0.98 20.52
N ILE A 219 -6.93 1.96 19.94
CA ILE A 219 -8.05 2.64 20.56
C ILE A 219 -9.33 2.01 20.03
N ILE A 220 -10.12 1.44 20.93
CA ILE A 220 -11.35 0.72 20.62
C ILE A 220 -12.51 1.37 21.34
N ASN A 221 -13.59 1.65 20.62
CA ASN A 221 -14.78 2.26 21.18
C ASN A 221 -15.70 1.21 21.81
N GLY A 222 -16.41 1.60 22.87
CA GLY A 222 -17.42 0.78 23.54
C GLY A 222 -17.11 0.52 25.01
N ASN A 223 -17.94 -0.30 25.65
CA ASN A 223 -17.76 -0.73 27.04
C ASN A 223 -16.58 -1.73 27.18
N LEU A 224 -16.16 -2.01 28.42
CA LEU A 224 -14.98 -2.83 28.68
C LEU A 224 -15.06 -4.23 28.04
N GLU A 225 -16.20 -4.91 28.18
CA GLU A 225 -16.41 -6.26 27.62
C GLU A 225 -16.28 -6.27 26.09
N LEU A 226 -16.91 -5.30 25.41
CA LEU A 226 -16.83 -5.16 23.96
C LEU A 226 -15.40 -4.81 23.53
N ARG A 227 -14.72 -3.91 24.25
CA ARG A 227 -13.33 -3.54 23.98
C ARG A 227 -12.40 -4.74 24.06
N LYS A 228 -12.51 -5.57 25.10
CA LYS A 228 -11.72 -6.81 25.27
C LYS A 228 -11.98 -7.81 24.12
N LYS A 229 -13.24 -8.03 23.77
CA LYS A 229 -13.62 -8.92 22.66
C LYS A 229 -13.06 -8.42 21.31
N ASN A 230 -13.20 -7.13 21.05
CA ASN A 230 -12.74 -6.51 19.80
C ASN A 230 -11.21 -6.46 19.72
N TRP A 231 -10.52 -6.26 20.84
CA TRP A 231 -9.07 -6.41 20.94
C TRP A 231 -8.62 -7.82 20.53
N GLN A 232 -9.26 -8.86 21.07
CA GLN A 232 -8.94 -10.24 20.70
C GLN A 232 -9.17 -10.49 19.20
N GLY A 233 -10.25 -9.94 18.63
CA GLY A 233 -10.52 -10.01 17.19
C GLY A 233 -9.46 -9.33 16.34
N LEU A 234 -9.00 -8.14 16.77
CA LEU A 234 -7.94 -7.38 16.11
C LEU A 234 -6.63 -8.16 16.07
N ILE A 235 -6.13 -8.63 17.22
CA ILE A 235 -4.84 -9.33 17.29
C ILE A 235 -4.86 -10.65 16.52
N ASN A 236 -5.96 -11.40 16.58
CA ASN A 236 -6.16 -12.63 15.81
C ASN A 236 -6.14 -12.37 14.29
N THR A 237 -6.79 -11.29 13.86
CA THR A 237 -6.83 -10.94 12.44
C THR A 237 -5.46 -10.47 11.94
N LEU A 238 -4.78 -9.59 12.70
CA LEU A 238 -3.46 -9.10 12.34
C LEU A 238 -2.39 -10.20 12.40
N SER A 239 -2.49 -11.14 13.35
CA SER A 239 -1.66 -12.35 13.41
C SER A 239 -1.75 -13.14 12.11
N GLY A 240 -2.98 -13.36 11.61
CA GLY A 240 -3.21 -14.06 10.34
C GLY A 240 -2.72 -13.29 9.10
N ILE A 241 -2.87 -11.97 9.10
CA ILE A 241 -2.41 -11.12 7.98
C ILE A 241 -0.88 -11.08 7.89
N PHE A 242 -0.19 -10.89 9.02
CA PHE A 242 1.27 -10.70 9.05
C PHE A 242 2.05 -11.97 9.34
N CYS A 243 1.37 -13.12 9.49
CA CYS A 243 1.98 -14.39 9.86
C CYS A 243 2.84 -14.27 11.13
N ALA A 244 2.28 -13.61 12.15
CA ALA A 244 2.96 -13.25 13.39
C ALA A 244 2.22 -13.78 14.62
N SER A 245 2.89 -13.99 15.75
CA SER A 245 2.28 -14.53 16.98
C SER A 245 1.59 -13.46 17.84
N LEU A 246 0.94 -12.47 17.22
CA LEU A 246 0.33 -11.33 17.92
C LEU A 246 -0.76 -11.72 18.92
N ASN A 247 -1.30 -12.94 18.82
CA ASN A 247 -2.29 -13.49 19.74
C ASN A 247 -1.75 -13.64 21.17
N GLN A 248 -0.42 -13.60 21.35
CA GLN A 248 0.23 -13.58 22.66
C GLN A 248 -0.01 -12.25 23.41
N ALA A 249 -0.35 -11.17 22.70
CA ALA A 249 -0.79 -9.91 23.31
C ALA A 249 -2.28 -10.00 23.71
N ASP A 250 -2.66 -11.09 24.39
CA ASP A 250 -4.02 -11.29 24.91
C ASP A 250 -4.34 -10.28 26.02
N ILE A 251 -5.58 -10.27 26.49
CA ILE A 251 -6.01 -9.29 27.50
C ILE A 251 -5.23 -9.38 28.83
N ASN A 252 -4.59 -10.51 29.11
CA ASN A 252 -3.80 -10.72 30.33
C ASN A 252 -2.38 -10.15 30.22
N ASN A 253 -1.91 -9.91 28.99
CA ASN A 253 -0.55 -9.47 28.69
C ASN A 253 -0.50 -8.07 28.05
N VAL A 254 -1.55 -7.27 28.24
CA VAL A 254 -1.65 -5.90 27.71
C VAL A 254 -2.01 -4.92 28.82
N ILE A 255 -1.66 -3.66 28.59
CA ILE A 255 -1.98 -2.55 29.49
C ILE A 255 -3.08 -1.71 28.84
N GLU A 256 -4.10 -1.34 29.60
CA GLU A 256 -5.09 -0.35 29.17
C GLU A 256 -4.69 1.04 29.70
N ILE A 257 -4.42 1.95 28.78
CA ILE A 257 -3.96 3.31 29.04
C ILE A 257 -5.11 4.27 28.74
N SER A 258 -5.31 5.23 29.63
CA SER A 258 -6.30 6.28 29.45
C SER A 258 -5.68 7.46 28.73
N LYS A 259 -6.12 7.71 27.50
CA LYS A 259 -5.61 8.77 26.63
C LYS A 259 -6.61 9.92 26.62
N ARG A 260 -6.21 11.05 27.21
CA ARG A 260 -6.99 12.29 27.12
C ARG A 260 -6.71 12.93 25.77
N ASN A 261 -7.76 13.13 24.99
CA ASN A 261 -7.68 13.94 23.78
C ASN A 261 -7.63 15.40 24.21
N THR A 262 -6.44 15.94 24.46
CA THR A 262 -6.27 17.39 24.50
C THR A 262 -6.28 17.88 23.05
N SER A 263 -7.42 18.42 22.62
CA SER A 263 -7.46 19.29 21.44
C SER A 263 -6.69 20.58 21.77
N LEU A 264 -5.36 20.49 21.83
CA LEU A 264 -4.49 21.64 21.94
C LEU A 264 -4.52 22.36 20.59
N ASN A 265 -5.47 23.29 20.45
CA ASN A 265 -5.36 24.35 19.47
C ASN A 265 -4.05 25.08 19.76
N LYS A 266 -3.05 24.85 18.89
CA LYS A 266 -1.66 25.30 19.03
C LYS A 266 -1.50 26.84 18.98
N SER A 267 -2.59 27.60 19.03
CA SER A 267 -2.60 29.06 18.93
C SER A 267 -2.62 29.80 20.28
N ASN A 268 -2.96 29.15 21.40
CA ASN A 268 -3.22 29.87 22.66
C ASN A 268 -2.31 29.41 23.83
N LEU A 269 -1.03 29.16 23.59
CA LEU A 269 -0.07 28.77 24.65
C LEU A 269 0.48 29.95 25.48
N LEU A 270 -0.14 31.14 25.39
CA LEU A 270 0.27 32.34 26.14
C LEU A 270 -0.94 33.11 26.70
N GLN A 271 -1.86 32.42 27.37
CA GLN A 271 -2.78 33.11 28.29
C GLN A 271 -3.15 32.18 29.44
N ASN A 272 -2.96 32.70 30.66
CA ASN A 272 -3.37 32.08 31.91
C ASN A 272 -4.90 32.12 31.99
N ASP A 273 -5.57 31.23 31.28
CA ASP A 273 -7.00 31.02 31.43
C ASP A 273 -7.25 29.65 32.03
N THR A 274 -7.94 29.66 33.18
CA THR A 274 -8.56 28.52 33.83
C THR A 274 -9.36 27.71 32.81
N VAL A 275 -8.79 26.58 32.38
CA VAL A 275 -9.43 25.66 31.44
C VAL A 275 -10.63 25.02 32.12
N ASN A 276 -11.83 25.50 31.79
CA ASN A 276 -13.08 24.81 32.10
C ASN A 276 -13.07 23.43 31.39
N SER A 277 -12.88 22.41 32.23
CA SER A 277 -12.78 20.99 31.91
C SER A 277 -14.16 20.37 31.68
N GLU A 278 -14.83 20.63 30.56
CA GLU A 278 -16.15 20.02 30.32
C GLU A 278 -16.34 19.28 28.99
N ASN A 279 -15.34 19.13 28.13
CA ASN A 279 -15.44 18.22 26.97
C ASN A 279 -14.16 17.43 26.70
N THR A 280 -13.60 16.80 27.74
CA THR A 280 -12.52 15.82 27.54
C THR A 280 -13.13 14.43 27.31
N THR A 281 -13.23 14.01 26.05
CA THR A 281 -13.51 12.61 25.74
C THR A 281 -12.28 11.77 26.11
N GLU A 282 -12.41 10.95 27.15
CA GLU A 282 -11.38 9.99 27.55
C GLU A 282 -11.45 8.76 26.64
N SER A 283 -10.39 8.52 25.88
CA SER A 283 -10.27 7.32 25.05
C SER A 283 -9.40 6.27 25.77
N LYS A 284 -9.74 4.99 25.63
CA LYS A 284 -8.94 3.89 26.20
C LYS A 284 -8.13 3.22 25.10
N GLU A 285 -6.83 3.08 25.34
CA GLU A 285 -5.87 2.48 24.43
C GLU A 285 -5.34 1.17 25.04
N PHE A 286 -5.41 0.07 24.30
CA PHE A 286 -4.68 -1.14 24.67
C PHE A 286 -3.26 -1.06 24.10
N TYR A 287 -2.28 -1.46 24.92
CA TYR A 287 -0.87 -1.53 24.56
C TYR A 287 -0.33 -2.93 24.83
N GLY A 288 0.21 -3.57 23.81
CA GLY A 288 0.88 -4.87 23.88
C GLY A 288 2.28 -4.81 23.30
N TYR A 289 3.22 -5.50 23.94
CA TYR A 289 4.62 -5.58 23.53
C TYR A 289 5.12 -7.02 23.59
N LEU A 290 5.63 -7.53 22.48
CA LEU A 290 6.07 -8.90 22.28
C LEU A 290 7.55 -8.92 21.87
N PRO A 291 8.49 -8.92 22.84
CA PRO A 291 9.92 -8.80 22.55
C PRO A 291 10.52 -10.02 21.84
N ARG A 292 9.83 -11.16 21.85
CA ARG A 292 10.27 -12.41 21.19
C ARG A 292 9.68 -12.58 19.78
N GLU A 293 8.83 -11.66 19.34
CA GLU A 293 8.26 -11.69 18.00
C GLU A 293 9.25 -11.07 17.00
N ASN A 294 10.20 -11.89 16.55
CA ASN A 294 11.25 -11.44 15.64
C ASN A 294 10.68 -10.98 14.30
N VAL A 295 11.39 -10.05 13.65
CA VAL A 295 11.11 -9.64 12.28
C VAL A 295 11.54 -10.76 11.32
N CYS A 296 10.62 -11.17 10.44
CA CYS A 296 10.84 -12.21 9.44
C CYS A 296 10.58 -11.68 8.01
N THR A 297 11.16 -12.34 7.00
CA THR A 297 10.85 -12.05 5.57
C THR A 297 9.37 -12.22 5.24
N GLU A 298 8.72 -13.07 6.01
CA GLU A 298 7.32 -13.47 5.95
C GLU A 298 6.39 -12.33 6.35
N ASN A 299 6.86 -11.31 7.09
CA ASN A 299 6.04 -10.13 7.41
C ASN A 299 6.02 -9.12 6.25
N LEU A 300 7.08 -9.06 5.45
CA LEU A 300 7.20 -8.10 4.33
C LEU A 300 6.36 -8.51 3.11
N THR A 301 6.21 -9.82 2.87
CA THR A 301 5.36 -10.32 1.77
C THR A 301 3.88 -9.89 1.89
N PRO A 302 3.17 -10.12 3.02
CA PRO A 302 1.80 -9.65 3.19
C PRO A 302 1.69 -8.13 3.25
N PHE A 303 2.70 -7.43 3.78
CA PHE A 303 2.77 -5.98 3.73
C PHE A 303 2.76 -5.46 2.28
N ILE A 304 3.61 -6.00 1.41
CA ILE A 304 3.65 -5.60 -0.02
C ILE A 304 2.32 -5.96 -0.71
N LYS A 305 1.72 -7.11 -0.38
CA LYS A 305 0.43 -7.54 -0.96
C LYS A 305 -0.73 -6.59 -0.65
N GLN A 306 -0.65 -5.80 0.42
CA GLN A 306 -1.65 -4.79 0.75
C GLN A 306 -1.52 -3.51 -0.08
N LEU A 307 -0.36 -3.26 -0.68
CA LEU A 307 -0.13 -2.08 -1.52
C LEU A 307 -0.79 -2.26 -2.91
N PRO A 308 -1.34 -1.20 -3.53
CA PRO A 308 -2.14 -1.32 -4.75
C PRO A 308 -1.31 -1.82 -5.94
N CYS A 309 -0.06 -1.35 -6.06
CA CYS A 309 0.87 -1.78 -7.10
C CYS A 309 1.75 -2.97 -6.69
N GLN A 310 1.62 -3.49 -5.46
CA GLN A 310 2.39 -4.62 -4.92
C GLN A 310 3.89 -4.51 -5.27
N SER A 311 4.52 -5.55 -5.79
CA SER A 311 5.91 -5.51 -6.27
C SER A 311 6.05 -5.17 -7.76
N ARG A 312 4.96 -4.83 -8.46
CA ARG A 312 4.92 -4.72 -9.93
C ARG A 312 5.31 -3.33 -10.45
N GLY A 313 5.15 -2.29 -9.63
CA GLY A 313 5.49 -0.91 -10.00
C GLY A 313 5.45 0.02 -8.79
N GLY A 314 5.91 1.25 -8.97
CA GLY A 314 6.05 2.24 -7.90
C GLY A 314 7.20 1.95 -6.95
N LEU A 315 7.24 2.66 -5.84
CA LEU A 315 8.32 2.57 -4.85
C LEU A 315 8.34 1.22 -4.13
N SER A 316 7.20 0.55 -4.06
CA SER A 316 7.08 -0.78 -3.48
C SER A 316 7.85 -1.85 -4.25
N SER A 317 8.20 -1.63 -5.53
CA SER A 317 9.07 -2.56 -6.27
C SER A 317 10.50 -2.58 -5.73
N LEU A 318 10.94 -1.50 -5.05
CA LEU A 318 12.26 -1.38 -4.43
C LEU A 318 12.38 -2.14 -3.11
N LEU A 319 11.27 -2.57 -2.50
CA LEU A 319 11.27 -3.33 -1.25
C LEU A 319 11.86 -4.73 -1.46
N ASN A 320 13.17 -4.85 -1.24
CA ASN A 320 13.93 -6.08 -1.37
C ASN A 320 14.20 -6.71 0.01
N PRO A 321 13.57 -7.84 0.36
CA PRO A 321 13.70 -8.44 1.70
C PRO A 321 15.14 -8.72 2.10
N HIS A 322 15.97 -9.25 1.20
CA HIS A 322 17.35 -9.61 1.49
C HIS A 322 18.25 -8.40 1.79
N ARG A 323 17.96 -7.24 1.18
CA ARG A 323 18.74 -6.01 1.43
C ARG A 323 18.25 -5.25 2.66
N LEU A 324 16.95 -5.26 2.90
CA LEU A 324 16.35 -4.50 4.00
C LEU A 324 16.52 -5.19 5.35
N LEU A 325 16.46 -6.53 5.40
CA LEU A 325 16.66 -7.26 6.66
C LEU A 325 18.14 -7.39 7.05
N ASP A 326 19.06 -7.34 6.08
CA ASP A 326 20.50 -7.24 6.34
C ASP A 326 20.92 -5.78 6.61
N SER A 327 20.27 -5.14 7.58
CA SER A 327 20.49 -3.73 7.92
C SER A 327 20.73 -3.54 9.42
N TYR A 328 21.35 -2.42 9.81
CA TYR A 328 21.66 -2.12 11.22
C TYR A 328 20.40 -1.87 12.05
N TYR A 329 19.34 -1.43 11.40
CA TYR A 329 18.02 -1.21 11.98
C TYR A 329 17.01 -1.45 10.88
N TYR A 330 15.98 -2.22 11.18
CA TYR A 330 14.85 -2.45 10.29
C TYR A 330 13.57 -2.34 11.09
N SER A 331 12.59 -1.61 10.55
CA SER A 331 11.27 -1.49 11.12
C SER A 331 10.23 -1.50 10.01
N ILE A 332 9.19 -2.30 10.21
CA ILE A 332 8.00 -2.34 9.37
C ILE A 332 6.80 -2.01 10.25
N SER A 333 6.03 -1.01 9.85
CA SER A 333 4.88 -0.57 10.63
C SER A 333 3.66 -0.33 9.77
N ILE A 334 2.51 -0.52 10.39
CA ILE A 334 1.22 -0.16 9.84
C ILE A 334 0.44 0.64 10.86
N SER A 335 -0.36 1.59 10.39
CA SER A 335 -1.24 2.34 11.25
C SER A 335 -2.56 2.63 10.56
N PHE A 336 -3.62 2.66 11.33
CA PHE A 336 -4.94 3.05 10.89
C PHE A 336 -5.49 4.09 11.84
N THR A 337 -6.13 5.11 11.28
CA THR A 337 -6.86 6.13 12.03
C THR A 337 -8.17 6.44 11.34
N SER A 338 -9.24 6.54 12.12
CA SER A 338 -10.56 6.98 11.66
C SER A 338 -10.89 8.35 12.27
N GLU A 339 -10.90 9.39 11.44
CA GLU A 339 -11.15 10.78 11.83
C GLU A 339 -12.56 11.21 11.38
N CYS A 340 -13.29 11.95 12.21
CA CYS A 340 -14.55 12.58 11.80
C CYS A 340 -14.25 13.84 10.97
N LEU A 341 -14.90 14.01 9.81
CA LEU A 341 -14.73 15.21 8.96
C LEU A 341 -15.63 16.37 9.37
N ASN A 342 -16.61 16.11 10.23
CA ASN A 342 -17.67 17.02 10.63
C ASN A 342 -18.11 16.67 12.06
N GLU A 343 -18.66 17.65 12.78
CA GLU A 343 -18.99 17.54 14.21
C GLU A 343 -20.00 16.44 14.51
N SER A 344 -20.97 16.23 13.62
CA SER A 344 -21.95 15.13 13.71
C SER A 344 -21.34 13.74 13.43
N CYS A 345 -20.10 13.67 12.93
CA CYS A 345 -19.37 12.47 12.56
C CYS A 345 -20.10 11.52 11.56
N ASP A 346 -20.98 12.09 10.74
CA ASP A 346 -21.67 11.36 9.66
C ASP A 346 -20.73 10.96 8.52
N THR A 347 -19.63 11.70 8.34
CA THR A 347 -18.54 11.32 7.44
C THR A 347 -17.25 11.12 8.20
N LYS A 348 -16.64 9.96 7.97
CA LYS A 348 -15.33 9.59 8.51
C LYS A 348 -14.31 9.53 7.40
N LYS A 349 -13.10 10.00 7.66
CA LYS A 349 -11.92 9.79 6.84
C LYS A 349 -11.08 8.71 7.49
N TRP A 350 -10.87 7.64 6.74
CA TRP A 350 -9.91 6.62 7.10
C TRP A 350 -8.57 6.94 6.50
N ILE A 351 -7.53 6.76 7.31
CA ILE A 351 -6.14 6.92 6.92
C ILE A 351 -5.45 5.62 7.30
N TYR A 352 -4.90 4.93 6.31
CA TYR A 352 -4.08 3.75 6.53
C TYR A 352 -2.68 4.04 6.02
N LYS A 353 -1.70 3.93 6.91
CA LYS A 353 -0.29 4.12 6.59
C LYS A 353 0.46 2.82 6.73
N GLN A 354 1.37 2.59 5.81
CA GLN A 354 2.31 1.50 5.82
C GLN A 354 3.71 2.11 5.70
N SER A 355 4.64 1.74 6.56
CA SER A 355 5.99 2.26 6.50
C SER A 355 7.06 1.19 6.66
N VAL A 356 8.19 1.39 5.99
CA VAL A 356 9.39 0.58 6.15
C VAL A 356 10.57 1.52 6.36
N THR A 357 11.24 1.40 7.50
CA THR A 357 12.45 2.17 7.81
C THR A 357 13.62 1.22 7.93
N SER A 358 14.72 1.50 7.22
CA SER A 358 15.93 0.69 7.29
C SER A 358 17.19 1.56 7.31
N VAL A 359 18.19 1.15 8.10
CA VAL A 359 19.54 1.74 8.13
C VAL A 359 20.51 0.77 7.49
N ILE A 360 20.71 0.94 6.19
CA ILE A 360 21.41 0.01 5.32
C ILE A 360 22.91 0.33 5.35
N LYS A 361 23.73 -0.72 5.32
CA LYS A 361 25.18 -0.58 5.14
C LYS A 361 25.46 -0.18 3.69
N ASN A 362 26.14 0.95 3.51
CA ASN A 362 26.64 1.29 2.19
C ASN A 362 27.88 0.43 1.88
N THR A 363 27.83 -0.31 0.79
CA THR A 363 28.94 -1.15 0.32
C THR A 363 29.74 -0.49 -0.81
N SER A 364 29.21 0.56 -1.43
CA SER A 364 29.93 1.30 -2.46
C SER A 364 30.93 2.26 -1.81
N SER A 365 32.17 2.29 -2.32
CA SER A 365 33.15 3.32 -1.97
C SER A 365 32.91 4.65 -2.68
N ASN A 366 31.86 4.73 -3.52
CA ASN A 366 31.52 5.91 -4.30
C ASN A 366 30.73 6.92 -3.46
N THR A 367 30.94 8.21 -3.76
CA THR A 367 30.14 9.31 -3.20
C THR A 367 28.77 9.45 -3.86
N ASN A 368 28.65 9.03 -5.12
CA ASN A 368 27.38 9.01 -5.84
C ASN A 368 26.56 7.80 -5.41
N ILE A 369 25.47 8.07 -4.71
CA ILE A 369 24.53 7.04 -4.28
C ILE A 369 23.48 6.84 -5.36
N ASN A 370 23.23 5.59 -5.76
CA ASN A 370 22.13 5.24 -6.65
C ASN A 370 21.15 4.25 -5.98
N ILE A 371 19.92 4.19 -6.50
CA ILE A 371 18.84 3.33 -5.97
C ILE A 371 19.22 1.84 -6.03
N ASN A 372 19.92 1.42 -7.08
CA ASN A 372 20.28 0.03 -7.28
C ASN A 372 21.31 -0.46 -6.26
N ASP A 373 22.24 0.40 -5.83
CA ASP A 373 23.25 0.08 -4.83
C ASP A 373 22.62 -0.06 -3.44
N ILE A 374 21.61 0.77 -3.13
CA ILE A 374 20.90 0.70 -1.85
C ILE A 374 19.99 -0.54 -1.79
N PHE A 375 19.17 -0.76 -2.83
CA PHE A 375 18.06 -1.73 -2.77
C PHE A 375 18.31 -3.01 -3.58
N GLY A 376 19.36 -3.07 -4.39
CA GLY A 376 19.60 -4.18 -5.32
C GLY A 376 18.51 -4.34 -6.38
N ARG A 377 17.75 -3.27 -6.64
CA ARG A 377 16.62 -3.24 -7.58
C ARG A 377 16.55 -1.89 -8.26
N GLN A 378 16.01 -1.90 -9.47
CA GLN A 378 15.76 -0.70 -10.26
C GLN A 378 14.26 -0.37 -10.27
N LEU A 379 13.96 0.92 -10.30
CA LEU A 379 12.61 1.41 -10.50
C LEU A 379 12.31 1.38 -12.00
N LYS A 380 11.37 0.52 -12.45
CA LYS A 380 11.07 0.36 -13.89
C LYS A 380 9.88 1.19 -14.34
N THR A 381 8.82 1.20 -13.54
CA THR A 381 7.57 1.89 -13.86
C THR A 381 7.00 2.55 -12.62
N PRO A 382 6.43 3.76 -12.73
CA PRO A 382 5.72 4.37 -11.61
C PRO A 382 4.41 3.62 -11.35
N CYS A 383 3.86 3.75 -10.14
CA CYS A 383 2.56 3.15 -9.84
C CYS A 383 1.44 3.94 -10.52
N SER A 384 0.72 3.32 -11.46
CA SER A 384 -0.30 3.98 -12.28
C SER A 384 -1.52 4.48 -11.50
N ILE A 385 -1.78 3.94 -10.31
CA ILE A 385 -2.91 4.32 -9.46
C ILE A 385 -2.52 5.27 -8.32
N ALA A 386 -1.23 5.60 -8.18
CA ALA A 386 -0.76 6.55 -7.19
C ALA A 386 -1.22 7.97 -7.53
N THR A 387 -1.77 8.67 -6.54
CA THR A 387 -2.03 10.11 -6.60
C THR A 387 -0.72 10.89 -6.59
N THR A 388 0.25 10.48 -5.78
CA THR A 388 1.59 11.06 -5.74
C THR A 388 2.63 9.96 -5.55
N SER A 389 3.75 10.06 -6.26
CA SER A 389 4.88 9.14 -6.12
C SER A 389 6.19 9.92 -6.09
N LYS A 390 6.81 10.01 -4.91
CA LYS A 390 7.95 10.92 -4.70
C LYS A 390 9.15 10.25 -4.06
N VAL A 391 10.33 10.59 -4.55
CA VAL A 391 11.60 10.26 -3.90
C VAL A 391 12.26 11.54 -3.39
N HIS A 392 12.61 11.54 -2.11
CA HIS A 392 13.30 12.62 -1.43
C HIS A 392 14.71 12.16 -1.07
N PHE A 393 15.72 12.83 -1.61
CA PHE A 393 17.09 12.69 -1.12
C PHE A 393 17.44 13.87 -0.21
N ILE A 394 17.80 13.57 1.03
CA ILE A 394 18.03 14.55 2.08
C ILE A 394 19.50 14.47 2.49
N THR A 395 20.25 15.55 2.31
CA THR A 395 21.66 15.62 2.69
C THR A 395 22.02 16.98 3.26
N GLU A 396 22.94 16.97 4.22
CA GLU A 396 23.58 18.17 4.78
C GLU A 396 25.01 18.32 4.22
N SER A 397 25.52 17.31 3.50
CA SER A 397 26.86 17.31 2.93
C SER A 397 26.88 17.91 1.52
N ASN A 398 27.97 18.60 1.19
CA ASN A 398 28.26 19.06 -0.17
C ASN A 398 28.95 17.98 -1.02
N ASP A 399 29.54 16.97 -0.39
CA ASP A 399 30.37 15.95 -1.06
C ASP A 399 29.56 14.75 -1.57
N VAL A 400 28.28 14.70 -1.23
CA VAL A 400 27.37 13.62 -1.62
C VAL A 400 26.36 14.18 -2.59
N ASP A 401 26.37 13.63 -3.79
CA ASP A 401 25.30 13.83 -4.75
C ASP A 401 24.52 12.52 -4.92
N PHE A 402 23.23 12.66 -5.22
CA PHE A 402 22.40 11.51 -5.56
C PHE A 402 22.19 11.56 -7.07
N ASP A 403 22.75 10.59 -7.78
CA ASP A 403 22.70 10.53 -9.24
C ASP A 403 21.31 10.08 -9.69
N PHE A 404 20.36 11.01 -9.64
CA PHE A 404 19.20 10.97 -10.51
C PHE A 404 19.65 11.62 -11.82
N LYS A 405 19.97 10.83 -12.85
CA LYS A 405 20.14 11.35 -14.22
C LYS A 405 18.78 11.79 -14.79
N ASN A 406 18.08 12.70 -14.11
CA ASN A 406 16.75 13.15 -14.48
C ASN A 406 16.66 14.68 -14.44
N PRO A 407 16.37 15.35 -15.57
CA PRO A 407 16.30 16.80 -15.63
C PRO A 407 15.13 17.42 -14.84
N GLU A 408 14.19 16.63 -14.31
CA GLU A 408 12.99 17.13 -13.59
C GLU A 408 13.13 17.23 -12.06
N ILE A 409 14.34 17.05 -11.51
CA ILE A 409 14.56 17.11 -10.07
C ILE A 409 14.36 18.53 -9.54
N GLN A 410 13.49 18.66 -8.54
CA GLN A 410 13.33 19.91 -7.81
C GLN A 410 14.29 19.94 -6.62
N LYS A 411 15.23 20.88 -6.63
CA LYS A 411 16.13 21.13 -5.49
C LYS A 411 15.53 22.20 -4.58
N ARG A 412 15.33 21.86 -3.31
CA ARG A 412 14.95 22.81 -2.25
C ARG A 412 16.07 22.92 -1.23
N LEU A 413 16.41 24.15 -0.88
CA LEU A 413 17.37 24.49 0.17
C LEU A 413 16.60 24.97 1.39
N TYR A 414 16.85 24.34 2.53
CA TYR A 414 16.32 24.74 3.82
C TYR A 414 17.47 25.16 4.74
N ASN A 415 17.36 26.33 5.36
CA ASN A 415 18.34 26.89 6.31
C ASN A 415 19.81 26.89 5.83
N ASN A 416 20.06 27.06 4.52
CA ASN A 416 21.37 27.09 3.87
C ASN A 416 22.29 25.85 4.04
N SER A 417 21.90 24.85 4.83
CA SER A 417 22.68 23.62 5.05
C SER A 417 21.96 22.35 4.60
N LEU A 418 20.63 22.29 4.70
CA LEU A 418 19.85 21.12 4.33
C LEU A 418 19.41 21.19 2.87
N LYS A 419 19.85 20.22 2.07
CA LYS A 419 19.43 20.05 0.67
C LYS A 419 18.41 18.92 0.59
N ILE A 420 17.27 19.21 -0.01
CA ILE A 420 16.24 18.23 -0.32
C ILE A 420 16.07 18.20 -1.84
N TYR A 421 16.38 17.06 -2.44
CA TYR A 421 16.10 16.79 -3.84
C TYR A 421 14.82 15.98 -3.92
N GLU A 422 13.82 16.50 -4.63
CA GLU A 422 12.52 15.85 -4.82
C GLU A 422 12.39 15.42 -6.28
N LEU A 423 12.14 14.13 -6.50
CA LEU A 423 11.79 13.56 -7.79
C LEU A 423 10.33 13.09 -7.75
N ASP A 424 9.50 13.64 -8.64
CA ASP A 424 8.11 13.23 -8.84
C ASP A 424 8.04 12.19 -9.98
N LEU A 425 7.85 10.92 -9.60
CA LEU A 425 7.89 9.78 -10.53
C LEU A 425 6.70 9.75 -11.48
N LEU A 426 5.64 10.52 -11.21
CA LEU A 426 4.48 10.64 -12.10
C LEU A 426 4.68 11.68 -13.19
N LYS A 427 5.62 12.60 -13.00
CA LYS A 427 5.95 13.66 -13.98
C LYS A 427 7.14 13.30 -14.85
N SER A 428 8.07 12.50 -14.31
CA SER A 428 9.30 12.14 -15.00
C SER A 428 9.06 11.36 -16.30
N LYS A 429 9.47 11.95 -17.42
CA LYS A 429 9.52 11.26 -18.72
C LYS A 429 10.68 10.26 -18.74
N GLY A 430 10.36 8.98 -18.58
CA GLY A 430 11.33 7.88 -18.71
C GLY A 430 12.11 7.64 -17.42
N ILE A 431 11.76 6.55 -16.73
CA ILE A 431 12.57 6.00 -15.65
C ILE A 431 13.47 4.95 -16.31
N SER A 432 14.65 5.35 -16.75
CA SER A 432 15.67 4.44 -17.32
C SER A 432 17.02 4.70 -16.70
#